data_AF-A0A5E4IY98-F1
#
_entry.id   AF-A0A5E4IY98-F1
#
_cell.length_a   1.000
_cell.length_b   1.000
_cell.length_c   1.000
_cell.angle_alpha   90.00
_cell.angle_beta   90.00
_cell.angle_gamma   90.00
#
_symmetry.space_group_name_H-M   'P 1'
#
loop_
_entity.id
_entity.type
_entity.pdbx_description
1 polymer ?
#
loop_
_entity_poly.entity_id
_entity_poly.type
_entity_poly.pdbx_seq_one_letter_code
_entity_poly.pdbx_strand_id
1 'polypeptide(L)' 'MEGIISTMGVIMGGSSLNVVEIDDRSLDETKDLLIEFYEQHRGEAIYPDDAACELGLDLKVTMQAVKELIRDGRIREVT' A
#
# COMPACT_ATOMS: atom_id res chain seq x y z
N MET A 1 -36.06 -40.74 -9.70
CA MET A 1 -36.10 -40.31 -11.12
C MET A 1 -36.81 -38.98 -11.09
N GLU A 2 -36.24 -37.83 -11.41
CA GLU A 2 -35.11 -37.41 -12.25
C GLU A 2 -34.60 -36.10 -11.61
N GLY A 3 -33.39 -35.58 -11.76
CA GLY A 3 -32.24 -35.84 -12.61
C GLY A 3 -31.38 -34.58 -12.41
N ILE A 4 -30.17 -34.74 -11.89
CA ILE A 4 -29.21 -33.64 -11.75
C ILE A 4 -28.74 -33.25 -13.15
N ILE A 5 -28.89 -31.97 -13.52
CA ILE A 5 -28.18 -31.40 -14.65
C ILE A 5 -27.45 -30.15 -14.16
N SER A 6 -26.20 -30.40 -13.80
CA SER A 6 -25.11 -29.43 -13.82
C SER A 6 -25.00 -28.82 -15.23
N THR A 7 -24.59 -27.55 -15.32
CA THR A 7 -23.43 -27.09 -16.11
C THR A 7 -23.62 -25.70 -16.73
N MET A 8 -22.81 -24.77 -16.23
CA MET A 8 -22.15 -23.62 -16.88
C MET A 8 -22.95 -22.70 -17.82
N GLY A 9 -23.06 -21.45 -17.39
CA GLY A 9 -23.15 -20.25 -18.23
C GLY A 9 -22.15 -19.21 -17.72
N VAL A 10 -21.35 -18.68 -18.64
CA VAL A 10 -20.04 -18.04 -18.47
C VAL A 10 -20.10 -16.57 -18.03
N ILE A 11 -19.06 -16.18 -17.29
CA ILE A 11 -18.61 -14.84 -16.85
C ILE A 11 -18.85 -13.69 -17.84
N MET A 12 -19.36 -12.56 -17.35
CA MET A 12 -18.97 -11.20 -17.80
C MET A 12 -19.48 -10.17 -16.79
N GLY A 13 -18.58 -9.38 -16.19
CA GLY A 13 -19.00 -8.30 -15.31
C GLY A 13 -17.88 -7.68 -14.49
N GLY A 14 -16.93 -7.02 -15.18
CA GLY A 14 -16.12 -5.91 -14.68
C GLY A 14 -15.32 -6.13 -13.40
N SER A 15 -13.99 -6.24 -13.54
CA SER A 15 -13.08 -5.87 -12.45
C SER A 15 -13.41 -4.42 -12.07
N SER A 16 -14.12 -4.23 -10.96
CA SER A 16 -14.33 -2.92 -10.36
C SER A 16 -12.96 -2.47 -9.86
N LEU A 17 -12.29 -1.64 -10.66
CA LEU A 17 -11.10 -0.95 -10.22
C LEU A 17 -11.57 0.03 -9.13
N ASN A 18 -11.49 -0.38 -7.86
CA ASN A 18 -11.69 0.51 -6.73
C ASN A 18 -10.50 1.48 -6.70
N VAL A 19 -10.64 2.58 -7.44
CA VAL A 19 -9.80 3.77 -7.28
C VAL A 19 -10.26 4.42 -5.99
N VAL A 20 -9.63 4.02 -4.87
CA VAL A 20 -9.67 4.83 -3.66
C VAL A 20 -8.86 6.07 -4.00
N GLU A 21 -9.56 7.21 -4.15
CA GLU A 21 -8.92 8.52 -4.24
C GLU A 21 -8.12 8.72 -2.96
N ILE A 22 -6.81 8.54 -3.04
CA ILE A 22 -5.89 8.94 -1.99
C ILE A 22 -5.80 10.45 -2.17
N ASP A 23 -6.35 11.20 -1.22
CA ASP A 23 -6.21 12.65 -1.21
C ASP A 23 -4.71 12.99 -1.20
N ASP A 24 -4.25 13.80 -2.17
CA ASP A 24 -2.83 14.17 -2.32
C ASP A 24 -2.23 14.71 -1.01
N ARG A 25 -3.04 15.38 -0.19
CA ARG A 25 -2.64 15.87 1.13
C ARG A 25 -2.31 14.74 2.09
N SER A 26 -3.09 13.66 2.05
CA SER A 26 -2.88 12.47 2.88
C SER A 26 -1.59 11.74 2.50
N LEU A 27 -1.18 11.77 1.23
CA LEU A 27 0.07 11.17 0.78
C LEU A 27 1.29 11.98 1.25
N ASP A 28 1.23 13.31 1.15
CA ASP A 28 2.32 14.19 1.61
C ASP A 28 2.50 14.11 3.13
N GLU A 29 1.40 14.17 3.89
CA GLU A 29 1.43 13.97 5.35
C GLU A 29 2.00 12.59 5.72
N THR A 30 1.65 11.55 4.97
CA THR A 30 2.20 10.20 5.16
C THR A 30 3.72 10.17 4.92
N LYS A 31 4.22 10.89 3.92
CA LYS A 31 5.66 10.97 3.64
C LYS A 31 6.44 11.60 4.79
N ASP A 32 5.93 12.70 5.35
CA ASP A 32 6.60 13.36 6.48
C ASP A 32 6.63 12.48 7.73
N LEU A 33 5.52 11.79 8.04
CA LEU A 33 5.47 10.82 9.15
C LEU A 33 6.45 9.67 8.96
N LEU A 34 6.55 9.12 7.75
CA LEU A 34 7.48 8.04 7.44
C LEU A 34 8.95 8.46 7.57
N ILE A 35 9.28 9.68 7.15
CA ILE A 35 10.64 10.22 7.29
C ILE A 35 11.01 10.33 8.76
N GLU A 36 10.15 10.96 9.57
CA GLU A 36 10.40 11.11 11.01
C GLU A 36 10.58 9.73 11.67
N PHE A 37 9.73 8.78 11.32
CA PHE A 37 9.82 7.40 11.82
C PHE A 37 11.13 6.72 11.42
N TYR A 38 11.52 6.74 10.14
CA TYR A 38 12.80 6.15 9.71
C TYR A 38 14.03 6.87 10.29
N GLU A 39 13.94 8.17 10.57
CA GLU A 39 15.00 8.93 11.26
C GLU A 39 15.13 8.52 12.73
N GLN A 40 14.01 8.31 13.43
CA GLN A 40 14.00 7.81 14.82
C GLN A 40 14.62 6.41 14.92
N HIS A 41 14.43 5.59 13.89
CA HIS A 41 14.94 4.23 13.79
C HIS A 41 16.17 4.11 12.87
N ARG A 42 16.93 5.20 12.73
CA ARG A 42 18.06 5.24 11.81
C ARG A 42 19.10 4.17 12.14
N GLY A 43 19.39 3.32 11.16
CA GLY A 43 20.34 2.22 11.29
C GLY A 43 19.67 0.87 11.48
N GLU A 44 18.35 0.84 11.65
CA GLU A 44 17.54 -0.37 11.61
C GLU A 44 16.99 -0.58 10.18
N ALA A 45 16.90 -1.84 9.76
CA ALA A 45 16.23 -2.19 8.52
C ALA A 45 14.74 -2.37 8.82
N ILE A 46 13.95 -1.33 8.60
CA ILE A 46 12.50 -1.37 8.82
C ILE A 46 11.76 -1.52 7.50
N TYR A 47 10.84 -2.47 7.47
CA TYR A 47 9.97 -2.67 6.33
C TYR A 47 8.81 -1.67 6.33
N PRO A 48 8.34 -1.24 5.15
CA PRO A 48 7.21 -0.33 5.03
C PRO A 48 5.92 -0.82 5.69
N ASP A 49 5.71 -2.14 5.81
CA ASP A 49 4.53 -2.70 6.47
C ASP A 49 4.60 -2.60 8.00
N ASP A 50 5.78 -2.78 8.58
CA ASP A 50 6.01 -2.52 10.01
C ASP A 50 5.76 -1.04 10.31
N ALA A 51 6.34 -0.13 9.51
CA ALA A 51 6.12 1.31 9.65
C ALA A 51 4.63 1.69 9.51
N ALA A 52 3.92 1.09 8.55
CA ALA A 52 2.49 1.30 8.39
C ALA A 52 1.70 0.85 9.63
N CYS A 53 2.04 -0.32 10.21
CA CYS A 53 1.37 -0.84 11.39
C CYS A 53 1.61 0.04 12.63
N GLU A 54 2.86 0.45 12.85
CA GLU A 54 3.24 1.27 14.02
C GLU A 54 2.65 2.68 13.94
N LEU A 55 2.60 3.27 12.75
CA LEU A 55 2.04 4.60 12.52
C LEU A 55 0.51 4.59 12.33
N GLY A 56 -0.12 3.40 12.27
CA GLY A 56 -1.56 3.26 12.01
C GLY A 56 -1.97 3.74 10.61
N LEU A 57 -1.07 3.65 9.63
CA LEU A 57 -1.26 4.11 8.27
C LEU A 57 -1.79 2.99 7.36
N ASP A 58 -2.46 3.40 6.29
CA ASP A 58 -2.84 2.45 5.24
C ASP A 58 -1.58 1.94 4.51
N LEU A 59 -1.45 0.62 4.39
CA LEU A 59 -0.28 -0.01 3.76
C LEU A 59 -0.12 0.41 2.30
N LYS A 60 -1.21 0.56 1.55
CA LYS A 60 -1.16 0.93 0.13
C LYS A 60 -0.70 2.37 -0.04
N VAL A 61 -1.11 3.28 0.84
CA VAL A 61 -0.62 4.68 0.88
C VAL A 61 0.85 4.70 1.30
N THR A 62 1.21 3.95 2.33
CA THR A 62 2.58 3.84 2.87
C THR A 62 3.56 3.34 1.80
N MET A 63 3.23 2.27 1.09
CA MET A 63 4.07 1.74 0.02
C MET A 63 4.26 2.74 -1.13
N GLN A 64 3.22 3.51 -1.48
CA GLN A 64 3.34 4.56 -2.49
C GLN A 64 4.25 5.69 -2.01
N ALA A 65 4.05 6.17 -0.78
CA ALA A 65 4.89 7.19 -0.17
C ALA A 65 6.36 6.77 -0.12
N VAL A 66 6.66 5.57 0.38
CA VAL A 66 8.03 5.02 0.42
C VAL A 66 8.66 4.97 -0.97
N LYS A 67 7.92 4.50 -1.98
CA LYS A 67 8.42 4.42 -3.36
C LYS A 67 8.77 5.81 -3.91
N GLU A 68 7.96 6.82 -3.63
CA GLU A 68 8.25 8.20 -4.01
C GLU A 68 9.45 8.75 -3.25
N LEU A 69 9.54 8.54 -1.94
CA LEU A 69 10.68 8.96 -1.12
C LEU A 69 12.00 8.34 -1.59
N ILE A 70 12.00 7.08 -2.01
CA ILE A 70 13.17 6.42 -2.62
C ILE A 70 13.50 7.07 -3.97
N ARG A 71 12.48 7.32 -4.80
CA ARG A 71 12.65 7.96 -6.11
C ARG A 71 13.23 9.38 -5.99
N ASP A 72 12.79 10.14 -4.99
CA ASP A 72 13.28 11.49 -4.69
C ASP A 72 14.61 11.48 -3.94
N GLY A 73 15.12 10.30 -3.54
CA GLY A 73 16.37 10.15 -2.81
C GLY A 73 16.33 10.65 -1.36
N ARG A 74 15.12 10.81 -0.79
CA ARG A 74 14.92 11.21 0.62
C ARG A 74 15.18 10.04 1.58
N ILE A 75 14.89 8.81 1.15
CA ILE A 75 15.23 7.58 1.88
C ILE A 75 15.92 6.59 0.94
N ARG A 76 16.63 5.61 1.49
CA ARG A 76 17.37 4.61 0.72
C ARG A 76 16.90 3.20 1.05
N GLU A 77 16.64 2.42 0.01
CA GLU A 77 16.43 0.98 0.16
C GLU A 77 17.73 0.30 0.61
N VAL A 78 17.64 -0.48 1.68
CA VAL A 78 18.71 -1.36 2.14
C VAL A 78 18.42 -2.76 1.59
N THR A 79 19.27 -3.22 0.68
CA THR A 79 19.28 -4.58 0.12
C THR A 79 20.24 -5.46 0.91
#